data_AF-A0A2T5MJG1-F1
#
_entry.id   AF-A0A2T5MJG1-F1
#
_cell.length_a   1.000
_cell.length_b   1.000
_cell.length_c   1.000
_cell.angle_alpha   90.00
_cell.angle_beta   90.00
_cell.angle_gamma   90.00
#
_symmetry.space_group_name_H-M   'P 1'
#
loop_
_entity.id
_entity.type
_entity.pdbx_description
1 polymer ?
#
loop_
_entity_poly.entity_id
_entity_poly.type
_entity_poly.pdbx_seq_one_letter_code
_entity_poly.pdbx_strand_id
1 'polypeptide(L)' 'MLQKVMKFIRDEEGATAVEYGLIIGLIAVGLVAILTAIGGATDAAGLRGLFSRVSTAVTTALGT' A
#
# COMPACT_ATOMS: atom_id res chain seq x y z
N MET A 1 14.66 38.42 -20.24
CA MET A 1 15.62 37.34 -19.92
C MET A 1 15.15 36.55 -18.70
N LEU A 2 15.04 37.18 -17.52
CA LEU A 2 14.56 36.55 -16.27
C LEU A 2 13.25 35.73 -16.42
N GLN A 3 12.23 36.29 -17.09
CA GLN A 3 10.94 35.61 -17.23
C GLN A 3 10.98 34.31 -18.04
N LYS A 4 11.94 34.16 -18.96
CA LYS A 4 12.12 32.91 -19.71
C LYS A 4 12.74 31.82 -18.82
N VAL A 5 13.65 32.20 -17.93
CA VAL A 5 14.29 31.29 -16.96
C VAL A 5 13.29 30.80 -15.92
N MET A 6 12.45 31.70 -15.39
CA MET A 6 11.37 31.30 -14.45
C MET A 6 10.34 30.38 -15.08
N LYS A 7 10.00 30.59 -16.36
CA LYS A 7 9.09 29.69 -17.08
C LYS A 7 9.71 28.30 -17.28
N PHE A 8 10.98 28.25 -17.66
CA PHE A 8 11.71 26.99 -17.83
C PHE A 8 11.80 26.17 -16.53
N ILE A 9 12.13 26.81 -15.40
CA ILE A 9 12.17 26.14 -14.08
C ILE A 9 10.79 25.55 -13.71
N ARG A 10 9.70 26.29 -13.98
CA ARG A 10 8.33 25.82 -13.69
C ARG A 10 7.87 24.68 -14.58
N ASP A 11 8.26 24.71 -15.86
CA ASP A 11 7.88 23.66 -16.83
C ASP A 11 8.60 22.34 -16.50
N GLU A 12 9.85 22.39 -16.04
CA GLU A 12 10.60 21.22 -15.54
C GLU A 12 10.04 20.68 -14.21
N GLU A 13 9.71 21.55 -13.25
CA GLU A 13 9.08 21.15 -11.98
C GLU A 13 7.75 20.40 -12.20
N GLY A 14 6.92 20.89 -13.13
CA GLY A 14 5.64 20.28 -13.47
C GLY A 14 5.78 18.93 -14.17
N ALA A 15 6.71 18.81 -15.13
CA ALA A 15 7.00 17.54 -15.80
C ALA A 15 7.54 16.49 -14.82
N THR A 16 8.44 16.92 -13.92
CA THR A 16 9.04 16.06 -12.89
C THR A 16 8.02 15.61 -11.84
N ALA A 17 7.03 16.45 -11.50
CA ALA A 17 5.94 16.10 -10.58
C ALA A 17 5.05 14.96 -11.11
N VAL A 18 4.85 14.87 -12.43
CA VAL A 18 4.05 13.80 -13.05
C VAL A 18 4.79 12.47 -13.01
N GLU A 19 6.11 12.46 -13.23
CA GLU A 19 6.93 11.24 -13.17
C GLU A 19 6.97 10.66 -11.76
N TYR A 20 7.30 11.47 -10.75
CA TYR A 20 7.29 11.01 -9.36
C TYR A 20 5.86 10.71 -8.88
N GLY A 21 4.87 11.45 -9.35
CA GLY A 21 3.45 11.17 -9.08
C GLY A 21 3.01 9.79 -9.58
N LEU A 22 3.45 9.39 -10.79
CA LEU A 22 3.16 8.08 -11.35
C LEU A 22 3.86 6.96 -10.57
N ILE A 23 5.14 7.14 -10.21
CA ILE A 23 5.89 6.16 -9.42
C ILE A 23 5.23 5.96 -8.05
N ILE A 24 4.88 7.05 -7.35
CA ILE A 24 4.19 6.99 -6.05
C ILE A 24 2.82 6.33 -6.21
N GLY A 25 2.09 6.62 -7.29
CA GLY A 25 0.80 5.99 -7.59
C GLY A 25 0.93 4.47 -7.76
N LEU A 26 1.92 4.00 -8.52
CA LEU A 26 2.19 2.57 -8.71
C LEU A 26 2.60 1.87 -7.41
N ILE A 27 3.45 2.52 -6.60
CA ILE A 27 3.84 2.02 -5.27
C ILE A 27 2.60 1.89 -4.37
N ALA A 28 1.72 2.90 -4.35
CA ALA A 28 0.51 2.89 -3.54
C ALA A 28 -0.42 1.72 -3.91
N VAL A 29 -0.66 1.49 -5.20
CA VAL A 29 -1.47 0.35 -5.68
C VAL A 29 -0.83 -0.98 -5.28
N GLY A 30 0.49 -1.12 -5.44
CA GLY A 30 1.22 -2.32 -5.02
C GLY A 30 1.12 -2.59 -3.51
N LEU A 31 1.25 -1.54 -2.69
CA LEU A 31 1.11 -1.65 -1.23
C LEU A 31 -0.31 -2.10 -0.83
N VAL A 32 -1.35 -1.53 -1.45
CA VAL A 32 -2.74 -1.95 -1.18
C VAL A 32 -2.94 -3.43 -1.50
N ALA A 33 -2.43 -3.90 -2.65
CA ALA A 33 -2.53 -5.30 -3.03
C ALA A 33 -1.81 -6.23 -2.03
N ILE A 34 -0.59 -5.89 -1.62
CA ILE A 34 0.20 -6.66 -0.64
C ILE A 34 -0.50 -6.68 0.72
N LEU A 35 -0.95 -5.54 1.22
CA LEU A 35 -1.63 -5.45 2.51
C LEU A 35 -2.96 -6.21 2.52
N THR A 36 -3.69 -6.20 1.40
CA THR A 36 -4.92 -6.98 1.24
C THR A 36 -4.63 -8.49 1.25
N ALA A 37 -3.56 -8.92 0.58
CA ALA A 37 -3.13 -10.31 0.56
C ALA A 37 -2.66 -10.80 1.94
N ILE A 38 -1.83 -10.01 2.64
CA ILE A 38 -1.32 -10.34 3.98
C ILE A 38 -2.45 -10.31 5.02
N GLY A 39 -3.29 -9.28 4.98
CA GLY A 39 -4.41 -9.12 5.90
C GLY A 39 -5.43 -10.25 5.79
N GLY A 40 -5.54 -10.86 4.60
CA GLY A 40 -6.47 -11.94 4.31
C GLY A 40 -7.90 -11.41 4.23
N ALA A 41 -8.32 -11.00 3.04
CA ALA A 41 -9.71 -10.62 2.76
C ALA A 41 -10.67 -11.82 2.83
N THR A 42 -10.15 -13.05 2.75
CA THR A 42 -10.90 -14.31 2.72
C THR A 42 -10.29 -15.34 3.66
N ASP A 43 -10.12 -14.97 4.93
CA ASP A 43 -10.05 -15.77 6.19
C ASP A 43 -9.25 -17.09 6.31
N ALA A 44 -8.74 -17.72 5.25
CA ALA A 44 -8.12 -19.04 5.29
C ALA A 44 -6.58 -19.00 5.33
N ALA A 45 -5.95 -18.01 4.70
CA ALA A 45 -4.49 -17.99 4.50
C ALA A 45 -3.77 -16.73 5.02
N GLY A 46 -4.49 -15.66 5.34
CA GLY A 46 -3.89 -14.42 5.83
C GLY A 46 -3.69 -14.37 7.36
N LEU A 47 -3.22 -13.22 7.84
CA LEU A 47 -2.96 -12.97 9.26
C LEU A 47 -4.22 -13.15 10.13
N ARG A 48 -5.39 -12.74 9.64
CA ARG A 48 -6.68 -13.00 10.29
C ARG A 48 -6.96 -14.49 10.49
N GLY A 49 -6.69 -15.31 9.47
CA GLY A 49 -6.86 -16.76 9.55
C GLY A 49 -5.88 -17.42 10.53
N LEU A 50 -4.65 -16.92 10.63
CA LEU A 50 -3.70 -17.35 11.67
C LEU A 50 -4.26 -17.07 13.08
N PHE A 51 -4.69 -15.83 13.34
CA PHE A 51 -5.23 -15.47 14.64
C PHE A 51 -6.53 -16.22 14.97
N SER A 52 -7.39 -16.46 13.97
CA SER A 52 -8.59 -17.29 14.15
C SER A 52 -8.23 -18.72 14.56
N ARG A 53 -7.26 -19.35 13.88
CA ARG A 53 -6.76 -20.69 14.26
C ARG A 53 -6.19 -20.74 15.67
N VAL A 54 -5.40 -19.74 16.05
CA VAL A 54 -4.84 -19.63 17.40
C VAL A 54 -5.96 -19.45 18.43
N SER A 55 -6.91 -18.55 18.18
CA SER A 55 -8.07 -18.32 19.06
C SER A 55 -8.88 -19.60 19.25
N THR A 56 -9.17 -20.32 18.17
CA THR A 56 -9.90 -21.60 18.21
C THR A 56 -9.11 -22.65 18.99
N ALA A 57 -7.81 -22.80 18.73
CA ALA A 57 -6.98 -23.78 19.45
C ALA A 57 -6.93 -23.50 20.95
N VAL A 58 -6.82 -22.24 21.36
CA VAL A 58 -6.87 -21.82 22.76
C VAL A 58 -8.23 -22.12 23.38
N THR A 59 -9.31 -21.78 22.68
CA THR A 59 -10.70 -22.00 23.13
C THR A 59 -10.97 -23.50 23.32
N THR A 60 -10.61 -24.32 22.33
CA THR A 60 -10.70 -25.79 22.40
C THR A 60 -9.86 -26.37 23.54
N ALA A 61 -8.64 -25.88 23.75
CA ALA A 61 -7.78 -26.36 24.83
C ALA A 61 -8.32 -26.03 26.23
N LEU A 62 -9.09 -24.94 26.35
CA LEU A 62 -9.77 -24.54 27.58
C LEU A 62 -11.12 -25.26 27.78
N GLY A 63 -11.62 -25.98 26.77
CA GLY A 63 -12.86 -26.75 26.85
C GLY A 63 -14.13 -25.89 26.92
N THR A 64 -14.03 -24.62 26.54
CA THR A 64 -15.15 -23.65 26.42
C THR A 64 -15.43 -23.37 24.96
#